data_AF-D3Q9W7-F1
#
_entry.id   AF-D3Q9W7-F1
#
_cell.length_a   1.000
_cell.length_b   1.000
_cell.length_c   1.000
_cell.angle_alpha   90.00
_cell.angle_beta   90.00
_cell.angle_gamma   90.00
#
_symmetry.space_group_name_H-M   'P 1'
#
loop_
_entity.id
_entity.type
_entity.pdbx_description
1 polymer ?
#
loop_
_entity_poly.entity_id
_entity_poly.type
_entity_poly.pdbx_seq_one_letter_code
_entity_poly.pdbx_strand_id
1 'polypeptide(L)'
;MTSDDSPEAVKAAAEAGDRDAMFHYGLILHDEDETAEAVSWWHRAAEAGSTAAMHNLGIVYQLAEQLEESEKWWRRLADTGDADAMGRVGTLRMDAEDATGALEWWHRAAEAGDADSTYNLGVYLMQSAEYPAAESMFRDAAEAGHLLALRTLGLLAADRGELTAARLWLERAALDGDPEAVRLIDERLTPVESVEPEPLVAEPGTPLAEVAAGLAAEQNGDRATAAKHYRAAAEAGLPQGMYTLANLLGEDGATDEAESWFRRAAELGDASSQFNLGNLLHRRGDLDEAQDWYREAADAGQTDAAFNLGLLRLQEFGDDEGAERLWRAAADGGNPYLHHSLGLILYRQNRLVEAELWFHSAAENGQPDAMYHLGLLAAENDDYEAAHDWYGRAAEHGRNDAVNNLAALCHKHGDLDEAATLYLRAIETDVTDSRPMFNLGLLHYSQDRVDDAAAWWRRAAALGNEAAEAKLASLGQGPADG
;
A
#
# COMPACT_ATOMS: atom_id res chain seq x y z
N MET A 1 11.07 15.33 -17.32
CA MET A 1 12.32 15.37 -18.13
C MET A 1 13.27 16.36 -17.46
N THR A 2 13.65 17.45 -18.13
CA THR A 2 14.03 18.74 -17.53
C THR A 2 12.82 19.40 -16.85
N SER A 3 12.96 20.69 -16.50
CA SER A 3 11.88 21.61 -16.10
C SER A 3 12.00 22.94 -16.89
N ASP A 4 11.34 24.00 -16.43
CA ASP A 4 11.04 25.30 -17.12
C ASP A 4 9.69 25.27 -17.88
N ASP A 5 8.66 24.66 -17.24
CA ASP A 5 7.36 24.26 -17.81
C ASP A 5 6.13 24.89 -17.09
N SER A 6 4.92 24.61 -17.59
CA SER A 6 3.60 25.12 -17.15
C SER A 6 2.44 24.30 -17.79
N PRO A 7 1.16 24.46 -17.41
CA PRO A 7 0.04 23.82 -18.13
C PRO A 7 0.06 24.10 -19.65
N GLU A 8 0.55 25.27 -20.06
CA GLU A 8 0.76 25.58 -21.48
C GLU A 8 1.89 24.76 -22.13
N ALA A 9 2.95 24.43 -21.40
CA ALA A 9 4.03 23.58 -21.89
C ALA A 9 3.57 22.12 -22.04
N VAL A 10 2.82 21.61 -21.07
CA VAL A 10 2.20 20.26 -21.12
C VAL A 10 1.24 20.18 -22.30
N LYS A 11 0.39 21.20 -22.50
CA LYS A 11 -0.49 21.30 -23.66
C LYS A 11 0.30 21.30 -24.98
N ALA A 12 1.36 22.11 -25.08
CA ALA A 12 2.16 22.19 -26.31
C ALA A 12 2.84 20.85 -26.65
N ALA A 13 3.34 20.13 -25.65
CA ALA A 13 3.92 18.80 -25.81
C ALA A 13 2.85 17.76 -26.20
N ALA A 14 1.66 17.82 -25.59
CA ALA A 14 0.51 16.98 -25.94
C ALA A 14 0.08 17.21 -27.40
N GLU A 15 -0.03 18.48 -27.83
CA GLU A 15 -0.31 18.86 -29.21
C GLU A 15 0.78 18.39 -30.19
N ALA A 16 2.03 18.32 -29.73
CA ALA A 16 3.17 17.87 -30.53
C ALA A 16 3.25 16.34 -30.72
N GLY A 17 2.42 15.55 -30.03
CA GLY A 17 2.41 14.10 -30.20
C GLY A 17 2.98 13.30 -29.02
N ASP A 18 3.43 13.95 -27.96
CA ASP A 18 4.02 13.26 -26.81
C ASP A 18 2.93 12.54 -26.00
N ARG A 19 3.01 11.22 -25.92
CA ARG A 19 1.95 10.38 -25.33
C ARG A 19 1.79 10.60 -23.83
N ASP A 20 2.87 10.91 -23.11
CA ASP A 20 2.84 11.11 -21.67
C ASP A 20 2.27 12.50 -21.39
N ALA A 21 2.67 13.51 -22.17
CA ALA A 21 2.07 14.83 -22.11
C ALA A 21 0.58 14.84 -22.51
N MET A 22 0.15 14.04 -23.49
CA MET A 22 -1.28 13.87 -23.80
C MET A 22 -2.06 13.32 -22.61
N PHE A 23 -1.49 12.32 -21.94
CA PHE A 23 -2.08 11.75 -20.74
C PHE A 23 -2.19 12.78 -19.62
N HIS A 24 -1.08 13.47 -19.29
CA HIS A 24 -1.05 14.53 -18.27
C HIS A 24 -1.95 15.73 -18.63
N TYR A 25 -2.06 16.09 -19.90
CA TYR A 25 -2.98 17.15 -20.32
C TYR A 25 -4.45 16.73 -20.17
N GLY A 26 -4.76 15.46 -20.46
CA GLY A 26 -6.09 14.91 -20.18
C GLY A 26 -6.45 14.97 -18.70
N LEU A 27 -5.47 14.74 -17.81
CA LEU A 27 -5.66 14.87 -16.36
C LEU A 27 -6.00 16.30 -15.94
N ILE A 28 -5.24 17.28 -16.46
CA ILE A 28 -5.48 18.72 -16.21
C ILE A 28 -6.91 19.11 -16.64
N LEU A 29 -7.34 18.71 -17.83
CA LEU A 29 -8.69 19.02 -18.32
C LEU A 29 -9.78 18.34 -17.50
N HIS A 30 -9.53 17.15 -16.96
CA HIS A 30 -10.50 16.48 -16.11
C HIS A 30 -10.68 17.22 -14.78
N ASP A 31 -9.58 17.70 -14.18
CA ASP A 31 -9.60 18.54 -12.97
C ASP A 31 -10.34 19.88 -13.20
N GLU A 32 -10.36 20.38 -14.44
CA GLU A 32 -11.12 21.58 -14.85
C GLU A 32 -12.61 21.29 -15.17
N ASP A 33 -13.09 20.07 -14.87
CA ASP A 33 -14.45 19.58 -15.15
C ASP A 33 -14.76 19.50 -16.66
N GLU A 34 -13.71 19.48 -17.51
CA GLU A 34 -13.78 19.32 -18.96
C GLU A 34 -13.64 17.85 -19.37
N THR A 35 -14.38 16.96 -18.69
CA THR A 35 -14.27 15.49 -18.78
C THR A 35 -14.36 14.95 -20.22
N ALA A 36 -15.17 15.57 -21.08
CA ALA A 36 -15.27 15.16 -22.48
C ALA A 36 -13.97 15.45 -23.28
N GLU A 37 -13.29 16.55 -22.97
CA GLU A 37 -12.01 16.90 -23.61
C GLU A 37 -10.87 16.07 -23.00
N ALA A 38 -10.89 15.85 -21.69
CA ALA A 38 -9.97 14.95 -20.99
C ALA A 38 -9.96 13.53 -21.61
N VAL A 39 -11.15 12.94 -21.75
CA VAL A 39 -11.33 11.62 -22.37
C VAL A 39 -10.80 11.61 -23.80
N SER A 40 -11.03 12.67 -24.59
CA SER A 40 -10.48 12.80 -25.94
C SER A 40 -8.94 12.77 -25.96
N TRP A 41 -8.29 13.42 -24.99
CA TRP A 41 -6.83 13.38 -24.86
C TRP A 41 -6.31 12.03 -24.37
N TRP A 42 -6.99 11.37 -23.44
CA TRP A 42 -6.64 10.01 -23.05
C TRP A 42 -6.82 9.02 -24.19
N HIS A 43 -7.85 9.16 -25.03
CA HIS A 43 -7.97 8.38 -26.27
C HIS A 43 -6.74 8.56 -27.16
N ARG A 44 -6.29 9.80 -27.37
CA ARG A 44 -5.11 10.08 -28.20
C ARG A 44 -3.83 9.50 -27.57
N ALA A 45 -3.66 9.63 -26.26
CA ALA A 45 -2.54 9.06 -25.52
C ALA A 45 -2.52 7.52 -25.61
N ALA A 46 -3.68 6.89 -25.43
CA ALA A 46 -3.85 5.44 -25.51
C ALA A 46 -3.61 4.93 -26.95
N GLU A 47 -4.07 5.65 -27.97
CA GLU A 47 -3.75 5.35 -29.37
C GLU A 47 -2.25 5.50 -29.68
N ALA A 48 -1.56 6.42 -28.99
CA ALA A 48 -0.10 6.54 -29.02
C ALA A 48 0.64 5.49 -28.15
N GLY A 49 -0.09 4.57 -27.52
CA GLY A 49 0.47 3.47 -26.73
C GLY A 49 0.80 3.84 -25.28
N SER A 50 0.15 4.85 -24.70
CA SER A 50 0.22 5.11 -23.26
C SER A 50 -0.63 4.09 -22.51
N THR A 51 0.01 3.26 -21.69
CA THR A 51 -0.65 2.27 -20.83
C THR A 51 -1.45 2.94 -19.71
N ALA A 52 -0.94 4.02 -19.13
CA ALA A 52 -1.64 4.82 -18.12
C ALA A 52 -2.96 5.42 -18.67
N ALA A 53 -2.96 5.85 -19.94
CA ALA A 53 -4.20 6.33 -20.57
C ALA A 53 -5.20 5.20 -20.83
N MET A 54 -4.73 3.99 -21.18
CA MET A 54 -5.61 2.82 -21.34
C MET A 54 -6.25 2.41 -20.01
N HIS A 55 -5.48 2.39 -18.92
CA HIS A 55 -5.96 2.19 -17.54
C HIS A 55 -7.08 3.18 -17.20
N ASN A 56 -6.82 4.48 -17.40
CA ASN A 56 -7.80 5.52 -17.08
C ASN A 56 -9.08 5.42 -17.89
N LEU A 57 -8.97 5.14 -19.20
CA LEU A 57 -10.15 4.90 -20.02
C LEU A 57 -10.92 3.67 -19.52
N GLY A 58 -10.23 2.61 -19.12
CA GLY A 58 -10.83 1.43 -18.48
C GLY A 58 -11.68 1.80 -17.26
N ILE A 59 -11.12 2.57 -16.33
CA ILE A 59 -11.82 3.04 -15.12
C ILE A 59 -12.99 3.98 -15.47
N VAL A 60 -12.75 5.01 -16.29
CA VAL A 60 -13.76 6.03 -16.62
C VAL A 60 -14.98 5.39 -17.28
N TYR A 61 -14.76 4.45 -18.19
CA TYR A 61 -15.87 3.74 -18.81
C TYR A 61 -16.56 2.76 -17.85
N GLN A 62 -15.83 2.18 -16.90
CA GLN A 62 -16.42 1.31 -15.88
C GLN A 62 -17.34 2.10 -14.94
N LEU A 63 -16.88 3.24 -14.42
CA LEU A 63 -17.66 4.14 -13.58
C LEU A 63 -18.88 4.71 -14.31
N ALA A 64 -18.76 4.94 -15.62
CA ALA A 64 -19.88 5.35 -16.46
C ALA A 64 -20.86 4.20 -16.83
N GLU A 65 -20.68 3.00 -16.25
CA GLU A 65 -21.40 1.76 -16.57
C GLU A 65 -21.32 1.35 -18.06
N GLN A 66 -20.33 1.86 -18.80
CA GLN A 66 -20.05 1.51 -20.19
C GLN A 66 -19.10 0.32 -20.25
N LEU A 67 -19.54 -0.82 -19.68
CA LEU A 67 -18.71 -2.01 -19.46
C LEU A 67 -18.07 -2.55 -20.74
N GLU A 68 -18.74 -2.46 -21.88
CA GLU A 68 -18.18 -2.89 -23.17
C GLU A 68 -16.99 -2.02 -23.63
N GLU A 69 -17.02 -0.71 -23.36
CA GLU A 69 -15.89 0.18 -23.69
C GLU A 69 -14.77 0.03 -22.67
N SER A 70 -15.11 -0.14 -21.38
CA SER A 70 -14.16 -0.45 -20.33
C SER A 70 -13.36 -1.71 -20.65
N GLU A 71 -14.04 -2.82 -20.99
CA GLU A 71 -13.39 -4.08 -21.36
C GLU A 71 -12.46 -3.90 -22.57
N LYS A 72 -12.83 -3.09 -23.57
CA LYS A 72 -11.94 -2.85 -24.73
C LYS A 72 -10.61 -2.22 -24.32
N TRP A 73 -10.63 -1.27 -23.40
CA TRP A 73 -9.41 -0.59 -22.94
C TRP A 73 -8.60 -1.45 -21.98
N TRP A 74 -9.25 -2.10 -21.00
CA TRP A 74 -8.58 -3.08 -20.14
C TRP A 74 -7.95 -4.22 -20.97
N ARG A 75 -8.62 -4.71 -22.03
CA ARG A 75 -8.03 -5.72 -22.92
C ARG A 75 -6.83 -5.22 -23.71
N ARG A 76 -6.88 -3.99 -24.20
CA ARG A 76 -5.75 -3.39 -24.94
C ARG A 76 -4.54 -3.20 -24.03
N LEU A 77 -4.76 -2.83 -22.77
CA LEU A 77 -3.73 -2.78 -21.74
C LEU A 77 -3.23 -4.20 -21.40
N ALA A 78 -4.12 -5.16 -21.23
CA ALA A 78 -3.76 -6.55 -20.97
C ALA A 78 -2.93 -7.17 -22.11
N ASP A 79 -3.16 -6.77 -23.37
CA ASP A 79 -2.34 -7.18 -24.52
C ASP A 79 -0.89 -6.65 -24.45
N THR A 80 -0.59 -5.65 -23.59
CA THR A 80 0.78 -5.22 -23.30
C THR A 80 1.48 -6.08 -22.23
N GLY A 81 0.78 -7.07 -21.68
CA GLY A 81 1.29 -7.94 -20.61
C GLY A 81 0.93 -7.46 -19.20
N ASP A 82 0.04 -6.48 -19.07
CA ASP A 82 -0.40 -5.95 -17.78
C ASP A 82 -1.30 -6.95 -17.05
N ALA A 83 -0.84 -7.43 -15.89
CA ALA A 83 -1.48 -8.51 -15.15
C ALA A 83 -2.77 -8.06 -14.44
N ASP A 84 -2.81 -6.83 -13.92
CA ASP A 84 -4.00 -6.24 -13.29
C ASP A 84 -5.11 -6.05 -14.32
N ALA A 85 -4.79 -5.50 -15.49
CA ALA A 85 -5.77 -5.33 -16.56
C ALA A 85 -6.35 -6.67 -17.04
N MET A 86 -5.54 -7.75 -17.06
CA MET A 86 -6.06 -9.11 -17.29
C MET A 86 -7.05 -9.51 -16.20
N GLY A 87 -6.71 -9.26 -14.93
CA GLY A 87 -7.56 -9.56 -13.78
C GLY A 87 -8.89 -8.81 -13.80
N ARG A 88 -8.86 -7.51 -14.12
CA ARG A 88 -10.04 -6.66 -14.26
C ARG A 88 -10.98 -7.10 -15.38
N VAL A 89 -10.44 -7.53 -16.53
CA VAL A 89 -11.26 -8.15 -17.59
C VAL A 89 -11.91 -9.45 -17.09
N GLY A 90 -11.16 -10.26 -16.33
CA GLY A 90 -11.69 -11.47 -15.70
C GLY A 90 -12.87 -11.19 -14.78
N THR A 91 -12.74 -10.20 -13.89
CA THR A 91 -13.79 -9.79 -12.94
C THR A 91 -15.02 -9.25 -13.67
N LEU A 92 -14.84 -8.35 -14.63
CA LEU A 92 -15.94 -7.78 -15.42
C LEU A 92 -16.73 -8.88 -16.14
N ARG A 93 -16.04 -9.90 -16.66
CA ARG A 93 -16.70 -11.05 -17.30
C ARG A 93 -17.42 -11.95 -16.31
N MET A 94 -16.89 -12.13 -15.11
CA MET A 94 -17.57 -12.90 -14.06
C MET A 94 -18.88 -12.22 -13.67
N ASP A 95 -18.87 -10.90 -13.48
CA ASP A 95 -20.07 -10.10 -13.18
C ASP A 95 -21.09 -10.14 -14.32
N ALA A 96 -20.63 -10.25 -15.56
CA ALA A 96 -21.46 -10.45 -16.75
C ALA A 96 -21.95 -11.92 -16.92
N GLU A 97 -21.76 -12.78 -15.92
CA GLU A 97 -22.09 -14.22 -15.93
C GLU A 97 -21.34 -15.03 -17.02
N ASP A 98 -20.25 -14.50 -17.59
CA ASP A 98 -19.33 -15.21 -18.50
C ASP A 98 -18.20 -15.87 -17.71
N ALA A 99 -18.55 -16.90 -16.93
CA ALA A 99 -17.58 -17.63 -16.12
C ALA A 99 -16.44 -18.25 -16.95
N THR A 100 -16.71 -18.68 -18.19
CA THR A 100 -15.66 -19.27 -19.04
C THR A 100 -14.63 -18.22 -19.45
N GLY A 101 -15.09 -17.07 -19.94
CA GLY A 101 -14.19 -15.98 -20.29
C GLY A 101 -13.47 -15.40 -19.08
N ALA A 102 -14.14 -15.31 -17.93
CA ALA A 102 -13.54 -14.85 -16.68
C ALA A 102 -12.34 -15.72 -16.26
N LEU A 103 -12.53 -17.04 -16.24
CA LEU A 103 -11.47 -18.00 -15.89
C LEU A 103 -10.29 -17.95 -16.86
N GLU A 104 -10.54 -17.79 -18.17
CA GLU A 104 -9.46 -17.63 -19.15
C GLU A 104 -8.59 -16.40 -18.86
N TRP A 105 -9.21 -15.28 -18.48
CA TRP A 105 -8.48 -14.05 -18.16
C TRP A 105 -7.79 -14.12 -16.80
N TRP A 106 -8.45 -14.62 -15.76
CA TRP A 106 -7.80 -14.81 -14.46
C TRP A 106 -6.64 -15.81 -14.52
N HIS A 107 -6.70 -16.86 -15.34
CA HIS A 107 -5.55 -17.74 -15.54
C HIS A 107 -4.37 -17.01 -16.20
N ARG A 108 -4.63 -16.17 -17.20
CA ARG A 108 -3.57 -15.36 -17.82
C ARG A 108 -2.98 -14.35 -16.85
N ALA A 109 -3.83 -13.70 -16.05
CA ALA A 109 -3.41 -12.77 -15.00
C ALA A 109 -2.54 -13.47 -13.95
N ALA A 110 -2.97 -14.64 -13.48
CA ALA A 110 -2.20 -15.47 -12.54
C ALA A 110 -0.85 -15.92 -13.12
N GLU A 111 -0.79 -16.34 -14.39
CA GLU A 111 0.47 -16.65 -15.09
C GLU A 111 1.40 -15.42 -15.20
N ALA A 112 0.82 -14.22 -15.26
CA ALA A 112 1.54 -12.95 -15.25
C ALA A 112 1.89 -12.44 -13.83
N GLY A 113 1.51 -13.17 -12.77
CA GLY A 113 1.85 -12.86 -11.38
C GLY A 113 0.79 -12.08 -10.61
N ASP A 114 -0.43 -11.92 -11.13
CA ASP A 114 -1.51 -11.23 -10.41
C ASP A 114 -2.08 -12.08 -9.27
N ALA A 115 -1.85 -11.62 -8.04
CA ALA A 115 -2.20 -12.36 -6.83
C ALA A 115 -3.72 -12.38 -6.58
N ASP A 116 -4.43 -11.30 -6.92
CA ASP A 116 -5.88 -11.16 -6.78
C ASP A 116 -6.62 -12.13 -7.70
N SER A 117 -6.23 -12.21 -8.98
CA SER A 117 -6.78 -13.19 -9.93
C SER A 117 -6.50 -14.62 -9.50
N THR A 118 -5.29 -14.88 -8.99
CA THR A 118 -4.92 -16.21 -8.48
C THR A 118 -5.82 -16.59 -7.29
N TYR A 119 -6.10 -15.66 -6.38
CA TYR A 119 -7.05 -15.86 -5.29
C TYR A 119 -8.49 -16.08 -5.80
N ASN A 120 -8.95 -15.28 -6.76
CA ASN A 120 -10.29 -15.40 -7.35
C ASN A 120 -10.50 -16.76 -8.03
N LEU A 121 -9.49 -17.30 -8.72
CA LEU A 121 -9.50 -18.67 -9.22
C LEU A 121 -9.67 -19.69 -8.09
N GLY A 122 -8.93 -19.50 -6.99
CA GLY A 122 -9.08 -20.32 -5.79
C GLY A 122 -10.50 -20.30 -5.22
N VAL A 123 -11.12 -19.12 -5.10
CA VAL A 123 -12.50 -18.96 -4.63
C VAL A 123 -13.48 -19.66 -5.56
N TYR A 124 -13.33 -19.50 -6.88
CA TYR A 124 -14.20 -20.17 -7.85
C TYR A 124 -14.10 -21.70 -7.77
N LEU A 125 -12.88 -22.23 -7.69
CA LEU A 125 -12.62 -23.67 -7.55
C LEU A 125 -13.19 -24.21 -6.23
N MET A 126 -13.09 -23.42 -5.14
CA MET A 126 -13.67 -23.77 -3.84
C MET A 126 -15.20 -23.91 -3.93
N GLN A 127 -15.87 -22.96 -4.59
CA GLN A 127 -17.32 -23.02 -4.82
C GLN A 127 -17.72 -24.19 -5.73
N SER A 128 -16.86 -24.56 -6.67
CA SER A 128 -17.02 -25.70 -7.56
C SER A 128 -16.69 -27.04 -6.91
N ALA A 129 -16.37 -27.05 -5.61
CA ALA A 129 -15.96 -28.22 -4.83
C ALA A 129 -14.66 -28.90 -5.33
N GLU A 130 -13.79 -28.14 -6.00
CA GLU A 130 -12.47 -28.56 -6.48
C GLU A 130 -11.37 -28.22 -5.45
N TYR A 131 -11.54 -28.72 -4.22
CA TYR A 131 -10.76 -28.30 -3.05
C TYR A 131 -9.22 -28.36 -3.20
N PRO A 132 -8.62 -29.44 -3.77
CA PRO A 132 -7.16 -29.48 -3.90
C PRO A 132 -6.61 -28.45 -4.88
N ALA A 133 -7.35 -28.15 -5.95
CA ALA A 133 -6.98 -27.14 -6.92
C ALA A 133 -7.14 -25.73 -6.32
N ALA A 134 -8.24 -25.50 -5.59
CA ALA A 134 -8.46 -24.26 -4.85
C ALA A 134 -7.33 -23.97 -3.84
N GLU A 135 -6.93 -24.97 -3.06
CA GLU A 135 -5.84 -24.85 -2.09
C GLU A 135 -4.48 -24.58 -2.77
N SER A 136 -4.24 -25.13 -3.97
CA SER A 136 -3.06 -24.78 -4.76
C SER A 136 -3.06 -23.30 -5.13
N MET A 137 -4.17 -22.81 -5.67
CA MET A 137 -4.29 -21.39 -6.04
C MET A 137 -4.17 -20.46 -4.83
N PHE A 138 -4.76 -20.81 -3.69
CA PHE A 138 -4.57 -20.03 -2.47
C PHE A 138 -3.11 -20.01 -2.01
N ARG A 139 -2.37 -21.13 -2.15
CA ARG A 139 -0.94 -21.17 -1.83
C ARG A 139 -0.14 -20.28 -2.77
N ASP A 140 -0.39 -20.35 -4.06
CA ASP A 140 0.30 -19.53 -5.06
C ASP A 140 0.02 -18.03 -4.83
N ALA A 141 -1.23 -17.66 -4.55
CA ALA A 141 -1.61 -16.28 -4.20
C ALA A 141 -0.98 -15.81 -2.87
N ALA A 142 -0.92 -16.71 -1.87
CA ALA A 142 -0.27 -16.43 -0.58
C ALA A 142 1.24 -16.23 -0.71
N GLU A 143 1.92 -17.01 -1.56
CA GLU A 143 3.34 -16.84 -1.89
C GLU A 143 3.59 -15.49 -2.60
N ALA A 144 2.62 -15.00 -3.37
CA ALA A 144 2.61 -13.66 -3.95
C ALA A 144 2.19 -12.55 -2.96
N GLY A 145 1.92 -12.86 -1.69
CA GLY A 145 1.60 -11.87 -0.64
C GLY A 145 0.12 -11.55 -0.47
N HIS A 146 -0.80 -12.28 -1.09
CA HIS A 146 -2.23 -12.01 -1.00
C HIS A 146 -2.81 -12.31 0.40
N LEU A 147 -3.24 -11.26 1.11
CA LEU A 147 -3.67 -11.34 2.52
C LEU A 147 -4.84 -12.28 2.76
N LEU A 148 -5.90 -12.21 1.94
CA LEU A 148 -7.05 -13.08 2.10
C LEU A 148 -6.71 -14.55 1.79
N ALA A 149 -5.68 -14.79 0.97
CA ALA A 149 -5.25 -16.15 0.63
C ALA A 149 -4.52 -16.78 1.82
N LEU A 150 -3.60 -16.02 2.45
CA LEU A 150 -2.93 -16.39 3.70
C LEU A 150 -3.96 -16.73 4.79
N ARG A 151 -4.95 -15.85 5.01
CA ARG A 151 -6.03 -16.11 5.98
C ARG A 151 -6.84 -17.36 5.64
N THR A 152 -7.20 -17.52 4.38
CA THR A 152 -8.01 -18.65 3.91
C THR A 152 -7.28 -19.98 4.13
N LEU A 153 -5.98 -20.05 3.84
CA LEU A 153 -5.16 -21.23 4.13
C LEU A 153 -5.06 -21.51 5.63
N GLY A 154 -4.92 -20.46 6.45
CA GLY A 154 -4.94 -20.57 7.90
C GLY A 154 -6.24 -21.17 8.44
N LEU A 155 -7.38 -20.70 7.94
CA LEU A 155 -8.70 -21.23 8.30
C LEU A 155 -8.90 -22.67 7.81
N LEU A 156 -8.51 -22.99 6.57
CA LEU A 156 -8.61 -24.34 6.01
C LEU A 156 -7.75 -25.35 6.78
N ALA A 157 -6.55 -24.95 7.20
CA ALA A 157 -5.68 -25.77 8.04
C ALA A 157 -6.27 -25.94 9.45
N ALA A 158 -6.83 -24.87 10.03
CA ALA A 158 -7.48 -24.92 11.34
C ALA A 158 -8.69 -25.88 11.35
N ASP A 159 -9.53 -25.82 10.32
CA ASP A 159 -10.71 -26.68 10.17
C ASP A 159 -10.32 -28.15 9.97
N ARG A 160 -9.13 -28.42 9.41
CA ARG A 160 -8.52 -29.76 9.33
C ARG A 160 -7.82 -30.22 10.62
N GLY A 161 -7.69 -29.33 11.61
CA GLY A 161 -6.94 -29.59 12.85
C GLY A 161 -5.41 -29.54 12.68
N GLU A 162 -4.91 -28.99 11.58
CA GLU A 162 -3.48 -28.81 11.29
C GLU A 162 -2.95 -27.55 11.98
N LEU A 163 -2.99 -27.53 13.31
CA LEU A 163 -2.84 -26.30 14.12
C LEU A 163 -1.51 -25.55 13.88
N THR A 164 -0.41 -26.26 13.65
CA THR A 164 0.89 -25.63 13.34
C THR A 164 0.87 -24.93 11.98
N ALA A 165 0.36 -25.58 10.93
CA ALA A 165 0.25 -24.99 9.60
C ALA A 165 -0.73 -23.81 9.60
N ALA A 166 -1.85 -23.97 10.30
CA ALA A 166 -2.82 -22.90 10.51
C ALA A 166 -2.17 -21.69 11.19
N ARG A 167 -1.33 -21.92 12.21
CA ARG A 167 -0.67 -20.84 12.95
C ARG A 167 0.33 -20.11 12.06
N LEU A 168 1.14 -20.84 11.30
CA LEU A 168 2.11 -20.23 10.38
C LEU A 168 1.44 -19.34 9.33
N TRP A 169 0.34 -19.80 8.72
CA TRP A 169 -0.39 -19.01 7.72
C TRP A 169 -1.04 -17.78 8.32
N LEU A 170 -1.69 -17.89 9.50
CA LEU A 170 -2.31 -16.75 10.15
C LEU A 170 -1.27 -15.78 10.74
N GLU A 171 -0.15 -16.26 11.29
CA GLU A 171 0.92 -15.38 11.78
C GLU A 171 1.56 -14.61 10.63
N ARG A 172 1.70 -15.25 9.46
CA ARG A 172 2.14 -14.57 8.25
C ARG A 172 1.13 -13.52 7.78
N ALA A 173 -0.16 -13.85 7.73
CA ALA A 173 -1.21 -12.88 7.41
C ALA A 173 -1.20 -11.70 8.39
N ALA A 174 -1.05 -11.96 9.69
CA ALA A 174 -0.97 -10.93 10.72
C ALA A 174 0.27 -10.03 10.57
N LEU A 175 1.42 -10.62 10.23
CA LEU A 175 2.65 -9.88 9.96
C LEU A 175 2.48 -8.95 8.74
N ASP A 176 1.79 -9.43 7.71
CA ASP A 176 1.54 -8.69 6.48
C ASP A 176 0.34 -7.72 6.62
N GLY A 177 -0.26 -7.61 7.81
CA GLY A 177 -1.21 -6.55 8.16
C GLY A 177 -2.69 -6.96 8.24
N ASP A 178 -3.02 -8.27 8.29
CA ASP A 178 -4.40 -8.74 8.51
C ASP A 178 -4.76 -8.75 10.02
N PRO A 179 -5.54 -7.77 10.53
CA PRO A 179 -5.91 -7.71 11.95
C PRO A 179 -6.84 -8.86 12.36
N GLU A 180 -7.61 -9.41 11.41
CA GLU A 180 -8.51 -10.53 11.67
C GLU A 180 -7.73 -11.83 11.89
N ALA A 181 -6.56 -11.98 11.27
CA ALA A 181 -5.68 -13.11 11.49
C ALA A 181 -5.17 -13.18 12.94
N VAL A 182 -4.85 -12.03 13.56
CA VAL A 182 -4.46 -11.95 14.98
C VAL A 182 -5.58 -12.48 15.88
N ARG A 183 -6.83 -12.03 15.64
CA ARG A 183 -8.01 -12.49 16.38
C ARG A 183 -8.20 -14.00 16.24
N LEU A 184 -8.04 -14.52 15.02
CA LEU A 184 -8.20 -15.94 14.71
C LEU A 184 -7.12 -16.82 15.36
N ILE A 185 -5.87 -16.34 15.47
CA ILE A 185 -4.80 -17.05 16.19
C ILE A 185 -5.18 -17.22 17.66
N ASP A 186 -5.63 -16.15 18.30
CA ASP A 186 -5.98 -16.15 19.73
C ASP A 186 -7.21 -17.03 20.01
N GLU A 187 -8.18 -17.05 19.11
CA GLU A 187 -9.40 -17.85 19.27
C GLU A 187 -9.22 -19.33 18.92
N ARG A 188 -8.33 -19.67 17.97
CA ARG A 188 -8.26 -21.02 17.40
C ARG A 188 -6.94 -21.76 17.67
N LEU A 189 -5.79 -21.09 17.85
CA LEU A 189 -4.46 -21.71 17.62
C LEU A 189 -3.38 -21.41 18.68
N THR A 190 -3.19 -22.31 19.65
CA THR A 190 -2.05 -22.29 20.58
C THR A 190 -0.79 -22.97 20.00
N PRO A 191 0.44 -22.52 20.35
CA PRO A 191 1.67 -22.92 19.67
C PRO A 191 2.34 -24.21 20.18
N VAL A 192 3.17 -24.80 19.31
CA VAL A 192 4.16 -25.87 19.58
C VAL A 192 5.37 -25.62 18.66
N GLU A 193 6.59 -26.00 19.08
CA GLU A 193 7.88 -25.60 18.48
C GLU A 193 8.22 -26.22 17.10
N SER A 194 9.15 -25.59 16.36
CA SER A 194 9.60 -25.93 14.99
C SER A 194 11.10 -26.25 14.88
N VAL A 195 11.55 -26.86 13.75
CA VAL A 195 12.96 -27.18 13.41
C VAL A 195 13.17 -27.18 11.88
N GLU A 196 14.35 -26.77 11.38
CA GLU A 196 14.63 -26.45 9.97
C GLU A 196 15.92 -27.13 9.39
N PRO A 197 16.19 -27.09 8.04
CA PRO A 197 17.13 -28.00 7.35
C PRO A 197 18.50 -27.41 6.91
N GLU A 198 19.32 -28.22 6.21
CA GLU A 198 20.68 -27.89 5.73
C GLU A 198 20.70 -27.25 4.30
N PRO A 199 21.50 -26.17 4.04
CA PRO A 199 21.53 -25.44 2.75
C PRO A 199 22.66 -25.83 1.76
N LEU A 200 22.63 -25.21 0.56
CA LEU A 200 23.61 -25.36 -0.54
C LEU A 200 24.93 -24.60 -0.27
N VAL A 201 26.08 -25.28 -0.36
CA VAL A 201 27.41 -24.78 0.09
C VAL A 201 28.28 -24.23 -1.07
N ALA A 202 28.86 -23.03 -0.88
CA ALA A 202 29.84 -22.38 -1.76
C ALA A 202 31.27 -22.99 -1.67
N GLU A 203 32.15 -22.76 -2.65
CA GLU A 203 33.51 -23.34 -2.66
C GLU A 203 34.35 -22.87 -1.45
N PRO A 204 34.88 -23.80 -0.61
CA PRO A 204 35.61 -23.47 0.61
C PRO A 204 36.83 -22.57 0.38
N GLY A 205 37.00 -21.55 1.23
CA GLY A 205 38.16 -20.65 1.22
C GLY A 205 38.04 -19.44 0.29
N THR A 206 36.87 -19.22 -0.31
CA THR A 206 36.56 -17.99 -1.08
C THR A 206 35.90 -16.93 -0.18
N PRO A 207 36.03 -15.62 -0.48
CA PRO A 207 35.29 -14.58 0.24
C PRO A 207 33.77 -14.82 0.26
N LEU A 208 33.21 -15.42 -0.80
CA LEU A 208 31.79 -15.82 -0.84
C LEU A 208 31.47 -16.97 0.12
N ALA A 209 32.36 -17.95 0.28
CA ALA A 209 32.18 -18.99 1.28
C ALA A 209 32.27 -18.47 2.71
N GLU A 210 33.07 -17.43 2.95
CA GLU A 210 33.06 -16.71 4.23
C GLU A 210 31.70 -16.02 4.45
N VAL A 211 31.12 -15.34 3.45
CA VAL A 211 29.76 -14.78 3.60
C VAL A 211 28.72 -15.88 3.89
N ALA A 212 28.75 -17.00 3.17
CA ALA A 212 27.82 -18.11 3.39
C ALA A 212 27.97 -18.74 4.79
N ALA A 213 29.20 -18.91 5.28
CA ALA A 213 29.46 -19.38 6.63
C ALA A 213 28.98 -18.38 7.69
N GLY A 214 29.11 -17.08 7.42
CA GLY A 214 28.58 -16.03 8.27
C GLY A 214 27.05 -16.07 8.38
N LEU A 215 26.36 -16.18 7.24
CA LEU A 215 24.89 -16.29 7.18
C LEU A 215 24.39 -17.52 7.94
N ALA A 216 25.06 -18.66 7.78
CA ALA A 216 24.72 -19.88 8.51
C ALA A 216 24.93 -19.74 10.03
N ALA A 217 25.99 -19.04 10.47
CA ALA A 217 26.21 -18.77 11.88
C ALA A 217 25.14 -17.84 12.47
N GLU A 218 24.73 -16.82 11.72
CA GLU A 218 23.69 -15.87 12.11
C GLU A 218 22.32 -16.55 12.26
N GLN A 219 21.94 -17.43 11.32
CA GLN A 219 20.74 -18.27 11.42
C GLN A 219 20.72 -19.14 12.69
N ASN A 220 21.90 -19.59 13.14
CA ASN A 220 22.05 -20.36 14.39
C ASN A 220 22.15 -19.48 15.65
N GLY A 221 22.02 -18.16 15.51
CA GLY A 221 22.15 -17.19 16.61
C GLY A 221 23.60 -16.95 17.08
N ASP A 222 24.61 -17.51 16.40
CA ASP A 222 26.03 -17.29 16.71
C ASP A 222 26.56 -16.06 15.98
N ARG A 223 26.15 -14.89 16.49
CA ARG A 223 26.58 -13.59 15.96
C ARG A 223 28.11 -13.39 15.99
N ALA A 224 28.81 -13.95 16.98
CA ALA A 224 30.25 -13.79 17.09
C ALA A 224 30.99 -14.51 15.95
N THR A 225 30.55 -15.73 15.62
CA THR A 225 31.08 -16.47 14.47
C THR A 225 30.68 -15.81 13.15
N ALA A 226 29.44 -15.31 13.04
CA ALA A 226 29.00 -14.56 11.87
C ALA A 226 29.89 -13.33 11.60
N ALA A 227 30.12 -12.50 12.62
CA ALA A 227 30.98 -11.30 12.54
C ALA A 227 32.41 -11.63 12.09
N LYS A 228 32.96 -12.77 12.53
CA LYS A 228 34.30 -13.20 12.14
C LYS A 228 34.36 -13.53 10.64
N HIS A 229 33.39 -14.27 10.15
CA HIS A 229 33.31 -14.68 8.75
C HIS A 229 33.02 -13.49 7.83
N TYR A 230 32.06 -12.64 8.17
CA TYR A 230 31.80 -11.41 7.41
C TYR A 230 33.02 -10.48 7.38
N ARG A 231 33.76 -10.35 8.50
CA ARG A 231 35.02 -9.58 8.53
C ARG A 231 36.09 -10.15 7.62
N ALA A 232 36.26 -11.46 7.56
CA ALA A 232 37.20 -12.08 6.61
C ALA A 232 36.82 -11.76 5.15
N ALA A 233 35.53 -11.83 4.79
CA ALA A 233 35.03 -11.46 3.47
C ALA A 233 35.22 -9.97 3.16
N ALA A 234 34.91 -9.10 4.13
CA ALA A 234 35.04 -7.65 4.03
C ALA A 234 36.50 -7.21 3.83
N GLU A 235 37.42 -7.78 4.62
CA GLU A 235 38.86 -7.52 4.50
C GLU A 235 39.43 -8.02 3.17
N ALA A 236 38.85 -9.08 2.59
CA ALA A 236 39.18 -9.55 1.25
C ALA A 236 38.65 -8.65 0.11
N GLY A 237 37.92 -7.58 0.43
CA GLY A 237 37.44 -6.60 -0.54
C GLY A 237 36.07 -6.92 -1.15
N LEU A 238 35.32 -7.89 -0.62
CA LEU A 238 34.00 -8.25 -1.15
C LEU A 238 32.93 -7.28 -0.62
N PRO A 239 32.21 -6.53 -1.49
CA PRO A 239 31.18 -5.57 -1.06
C PRO A 239 30.09 -6.21 -0.20
N GLN A 240 29.62 -7.41 -0.57
CA GLN A 240 28.64 -8.17 0.21
C GLN A 240 29.13 -8.48 1.64
N GLY A 241 30.40 -8.82 1.81
CA GLY A 241 31.00 -9.06 3.13
C GLY A 241 31.06 -7.78 3.97
N MET A 242 31.39 -6.65 3.35
CA MET A 242 31.39 -5.33 4.00
C MET A 242 29.98 -4.92 4.42
N TYR A 243 28.99 -5.06 3.52
CA TYR A 243 27.59 -4.77 3.77
C TYR A 243 27.03 -5.59 4.95
N THR A 244 27.18 -6.91 4.93
CA THR A 244 26.61 -7.76 5.97
C THR A 244 27.33 -7.58 7.31
N LEU A 245 28.65 -7.36 7.30
CA LEU A 245 29.38 -6.98 8.52
C LEU A 245 28.88 -5.65 9.08
N ALA A 246 28.66 -4.65 8.23
CA ALA A 246 28.22 -3.33 8.64
C ALA A 246 26.83 -3.37 9.28
N ASN A 247 25.88 -4.12 8.72
CA ASN A 247 24.56 -4.34 9.33
C ASN A 247 24.69 -4.95 10.73
N LEU A 248 25.47 -6.03 10.87
CA LEU A 248 25.66 -6.72 12.15
C LEU A 248 26.30 -5.81 13.21
N LEU A 249 27.32 -5.04 12.83
CA LEU A 249 27.95 -4.06 13.72
C LEU A 249 26.99 -2.92 14.11
N GLY A 250 26.12 -2.49 13.19
CA GLY A 250 25.10 -1.49 13.45
C GLY A 250 24.09 -1.94 14.51
N GLU A 251 23.64 -3.20 14.44
CA GLU A 251 22.77 -3.81 15.45
C GLU A 251 23.42 -3.88 16.84
N ASP A 252 24.72 -4.16 16.89
CA ASP A 252 25.52 -4.18 18.13
C ASP A 252 25.85 -2.78 18.67
N GLY A 253 25.41 -1.72 17.98
CA GLY A 253 25.67 -0.32 18.35
C GLY A 253 27.09 0.17 18.04
N ALA A 254 27.88 -0.60 17.28
CA ALA A 254 29.22 -0.21 16.82
C ALA A 254 29.13 0.68 15.56
N THR A 255 28.44 1.82 15.68
CA THR A 255 28.04 2.68 14.55
C THR A 255 29.20 3.22 13.72
N ASP A 256 30.33 3.56 14.34
CA ASP A 256 31.49 4.12 13.63
C ASP A 256 32.18 3.07 12.75
N GLU A 257 32.29 1.83 13.22
CA GLU A 257 32.87 0.74 12.44
C GLU A 257 31.91 0.31 11.33
N ALA A 258 30.60 0.22 11.63
CA ALA A 258 29.56 -0.03 10.62
C ALA A 258 29.60 1.00 9.48
N GLU A 259 29.66 2.30 9.80
CA GLU A 259 29.78 3.36 8.81
C GLU A 259 31.02 3.19 7.93
N SER A 260 32.17 2.82 8.53
CA SER A 260 33.41 2.63 7.76
C SER A 260 33.29 1.53 6.71
N TRP A 261 32.58 0.44 7.04
CA TRP A 261 32.34 -0.67 6.13
C TRP A 261 31.28 -0.35 5.09
N PHE A 262 30.17 0.29 5.48
CA PHE A 262 29.18 0.79 4.51
C PHE A 262 29.82 1.75 3.51
N ARG A 263 30.63 2.72 3.96
CA ARG A 263 31.32 3.68 3.07
C ARG A 263 32.22 2.96 2.08
N ARG A 264 33.00 1.99 2.53
CA ARG A 264 33.89 1.22 1.63
C ARG A 264 33.11 0.40 0.59
N ALA A 265 31.99 -0.19 0.97
CA ALA A 265 31.13 -0.94 0.04
C ALA A 265 30.40 0.01 -0.93
N ALA A 266 29.92 1.15 -0.43
CA ALA A 266 29.23 2.18 -1.19
C ALA A 266 30.14 2.81 -2.26
N GLU A 267 31.41 3.07 -1.92
CA GLU A 267 32.45 3.52 -2.86
C GLU A 267 32.77 2.49 -3.95
N LEU A 268 32.44 1.22 -3.73
CA LEU A 268 32.55 0.15 -4.73
C LEU A 268 31.27 -0.02 -5.57
N GLY A 269 30.25 0.80 -5.35
CA GLY A 269 28.99 0.76 -6.10
C GLY A 269 27.93 -0.19 -5.54
N ASP A 270 28.07 -0.66 -4.30
CA ASP A 270 27.04 -1.49 -3.66
C ASP A 270 25.83 -0.63 -3.25
N ALA A 271 24.74 -0.73 -4.00
CA ALA A 271 23.54 0.10 -3.83
C ALA A 271 22.91 -0.01 -2.43
N SER A 272 22.89 -1.22 -1.85
CA SER A 272 22.39 -1.45 -0.49
C SER A 272 23.22 -0.73 0.56
N SER A 273 24.55 -0.72 0.41
CA SER A 273 25.45 0.01 1.29
C SER A 273 25.37 1.52 1.10
N GLN A 274 25.19 2.00 -0.14
CA GLN A 274 24.92 3.42 -0.42
C GLN A 274 23.64 3.87 0.30
N PHE A 275 22.55 3.10 0.19
CA PHE A 275 21.30 3.37 0.90
C PHE A 275 21.46 3.37 2.42
N ASN A 276 22.11 2.35 2.98
CA ASN A 276 22.29 2.25 4.44
C ASN A 276 23.23 3.31 5.00
N LEU A 277 24.26 3.71 4.24
CA LEU A 277 25.09 4.85 4.58
C LEU A 277 24.28 6.15 4.58
N GLY A 278 23.43 6.36 3.56
CA GLY A 278 22.48 7.47 3.52
C GLY A 278 21.59 7.53 4.77
N ASN A 279 21.02 6.39 5.18
CA ASN A 279 20.20 6.28 6.40
C ASN A 279 20.97 6.63 7.69
N LEU A 280 22.23 6.22 7.78
CA LEU A 280 23.09 6.53 8.92
C LEU A 280 23.41 8.03 8.99
N LEU A 281 23.83 8.61 7.86
CA LEU A 281 24.15 10.03 7.74
C LEU A 281 22.94 10.92 7.99
N HIS A 282 21.78 10.54 7.46
CA HIS A 282 20.52 11.25 7.68
C HIS A 282 20.16 11.30 9.17
N ARG A 283 20.22 10.18 9.89
CA ARG A 283 19.98 10.13 11.34
C ARG A 283 20.96 10.98 12.15
N ARG A 284 22.19 11.16 11.65
CA ARG A 284 23.20 12.04 12.27
C ARG A 284 22.99 13.53 11.95
N GLY A 285 22.20 13.84 10.92
CA GLY A 285 21.99 15.20 10.43
C GLY A 285 22.97 15.65 9.33
N ASP A 286 23.78 14.74 8.79
CA ASP A 286 24.70 15.02 7.68
C ASP A 286 23.95 14.94 6.35
N LEU A 287 22.97 15.84 6.17
CA LEU A 287 21.97 15.76 5.11
C LEU A 287 22.56 15.85 3.69
N ASP A 288 23.60 16.67 3.50
CA ASP A 288 24.25 16.83 2.19
C ASP A 288 24.89 15.52 1.71
N GLU A 289 25.66 14.85 2.58
CA GLU A 289 26.30 13.57 2.23
C GLU A 289 25.25 12.45 2.13
N ALA A 290 24.25 12.44 3.00
CA ALA A 290 23.14 11.47 2.92
C ALA A 290 22.42 11.55 1.57
N GLN A 291 22.17 12.77 1.09
CA GLN A 291 21.51 13.02 -0.18
C GLN A 291 22.31 12.46 -1.37
N ASP A 292 23.63 12.63 -1.35
CA ASP A 292 24.49 12.15 -2.44
C ASP A 292 24.49 10.61 -2.48
N TRP A 293 24.57 9.95 -1.32
CA TRP A 293 24.50 8.49 -1.26
C TRP A 293 23.11 7.93 -1.63
N TYR A 294 22.02 8.58 -1.22
CA TYR A 294 20.69 8.17 -1.67
C TYR A 294 20.53 8.34 -3.19
N ARG A 295 21.11 9.39 -3.78
CA ARG A 295 21.06 9.61 -5.22
C ARG A 295 21.79 8.50 -5.98
N GLU A 296 23.01 8.16 -5.56
CA GLU A 296 23.77 7.06 -6.17
C GLU A 296 23.02 5.71 -6.06
N ALA A 297 22.44 5.42 -4.90
CA ALA A 297 21.64 4.21 -4.70
C ALA A 297 20.37 4.20 -5.57
N ALA A 298 19.68 5.33 -5.68
CA ALA A 298 18.50 5.48 -6.53
C ALA A 298 18.84 5.33 -8.02
N ASP A 299 19.94 5.92 -8.48
CA ASP A 299 20.44 5.79 -9.86
C ASP A 299 20.86 4.34 -10.18
N ALA A 300 21.25 3.56 -9.16
CA ALA A 300 21.50 2.12 -9.25
C ALA A 300 20.22 1.25 -9.19
N GLY A 301 19.03 1.86 -9.10
CA GLY A 301 17.74 1.18 -9.11
C GLY A 301 17.18 0.84 -7.73
N GLN A 302 17.76 1.36 -6.64
CA GLN A 302 17.23 1.13 -5.29
C GLN A 302 16.03 2.04 -5.01
N THR A 303 14.81 1.51 -5.14
CA THR A 303 13.54 2.24 -4.96
C THR A 303 13.41 2.89 -3.57
N ASP A 304 13.88 2.22 -2.51
CA ASP A 304 13.83 2.78 -1.14
C ASP A 304 14.74 4.01 -0.98
N ALA A 305 15.86 4.06 -1.71
CA ALA A 305 16.73 5.22 -1.71
C ALA A 305 16.08 6.40 -2.44
N ALA A 306 15.40 6.15 -3.55
CA ALA A 306 14.59 7.16 -4.23
C ALA A 306 13.46 7.68 -3.33
N PHE A 307 12.80 6.77 -2.59
CA PHE A 307 11.79 7.11 -1.60
C PHE A 307 12.34 8.07 -0.53
N ASN A 308 13.41 7.66 0.16
CA ASN A 308 14.03 8.45 1.24
C ASN A 308 14.62 9.78 0.74
N LEU A 309 15.18 9.80 -0.48
CA LEU A 309 15.66 11.04 -1.09
C LEU A 309 14.51 12.02 -1.34
N GLY A 310 13.36 11.55 -1.84
CA GLY A 310 12.19 12.40 -2.01
C GLY A 310 11.62 12.90 -0.67
N LEU A 311 11.58 12.05 0.37
CA LEU A 311 11.17 12.49 1.72
C LEU A 311 12.10 13.57 2.26
N LEU A 312 13.42 13.39 2.12
CA LEU A 312 14.42 14.38 2.51
C LEU A 312 14.19 15.72 1.78
N ARG A 313 13.89 15.66 0.47
CA ARG A 313 13.59 16.83 -0.37
C ARG A 313 12.35 17.57 0.09
N LEU A 314 11.29 16.85 0.45
CA LEU A 314 10.07 17.44 1.01
C LEU A 314 10.32 18.10 2.37
N GLN A 315 10.88 17.35 3.31
CA GLN A 315 10.92 17.76 4.72
C GLN A 315 11.94 18.85 4.99
N GLU A 316 13.13 18.74 4.41
CA GLU A 316 14.26 19.63 4.73
C GLU A 316 14.35 20.81 3.76
N PHE A 317 13.89 20.65 2.52
CA PHE A 317 14.05 21.65 1.47
C PHE A 317 12.74 22.21 0.90
N GLY A 318 11.58 21.61 1.24
CA GLY A 318 10.29 21.99 0.65
C GLY A 318 10.25 21.84 -0.87
N ASP A 319 11.03 20.90 -1.41
CA ASP A 319 11.19 20.66 -2.85
C ASP A 319 10.18 19.59 -3.32
N ASP A 320 8.90 19.95 -3.31
CA ASP A 320 7.79 19.09 -3.75
C ASP A 320 7.98 18.60 -5.19
N GLU A 321 8.45 19.47 -6.09
CA GLU A 321 8.71 19.12 -7.48
C GLU A 321 9.89 18.15 -7.64
N GLY A 322 10.95 18.32 -6.86
CA GLY A 322 12.10 17.42 -6.84
C GLY A 322 11.73 16.04 -6.32
N ALA A 323 10.95 15.98 -5.25
CA ALA A 323 10.43 14.72 -4.71
C ALA A 323 9.51 14.01 -5.71
N GLU A 324 8.58 14.73 -6.33
CA GLU A 324 7.71 14.18 -7.39
C GLU A 324 8.53 13.57 -8.54
N ARG A 325 9.51 14.30 -9.08
CA ARG A 325 10.35 13.80 -10.19
C ARG A 325 11.08 12.51 -9.83
N LEU A 326 11.66 12.46 -8.63
CA LEU A 326 12.39 11.28 -8.15
C LEU A 326 11.45 10.08 -7.98
N TRP A 327 10.30 10.28 -7.34
CA TRP A 327 9.36 9.20 -7.12
C TRP A 327 8.74 8.70 -8.42
N ARG A 328 8.39 9.57 -9.36
CA ARG A 328 7.94 9.13 -10.69
C ARG A 328 8.97 8.26 -11.40
N ALA A 329 10.25 8.61 -11.32
CA ALA A 329 11.31 7.82 -11.94
C ALA A 329 11.49 6.43 -11.30
N ALA A 330 11.10 6.28 -10.03
CA ALA A 330 11.20 5.04 -9.28
C ALA A 330 9.86 4.30 -9.11
N ALA A 331 8.77 4.82 -9.70
CA ALA A 331 7.42 4.33 -9.50
C ALA A 331 7.20 2.92 -10.08
N ASP A 332 7.87 2.58 -11.18
CA ASP A 332 7.80 1.25 -11.79
C ASP A 332 8.33 0.14 -10.85
N GLY A 333 9.04 0.51 -9.78
CA GLY A 333 9.53 -0.42 -8.76
C GLY A 333 8.47 -0.95 -7.79
N GLY A 334 7.21 -0.52 -7.90
CA GLY A 334 6.08 -1.11 -7.18
C GLY A 334 6.08 -0.86 -5.66
N ASN A 335 6.75 0.18 -5.15
CA ASN A 335 6.71 0.50 -3.73
C ASN A 335 5.40 1.26 -3.38
N PRO A 336 4.43 0.65 -2.65
CA PRO A 336 3.15 1.28 -2.33
C PRO A 336 3.27 2.59 -1.54
N TYR A 337 4.30 2.71 -0.68
CA TYR A 337 4.53 3.93 0.11
C TYR A 337 4.98 5.09 -0.77
N LEU A 338 5.79 4.79 -1.80
CA LEU A 338 6.20 5.75 -2.79
C LEU A 338 5.01 6.21 -3.63
N HIS A 339 4.18 5.28 -4.12
CA HIS A 339 2.96 5.61 -4.88
C HIS A 339 2.01 6.47 -4.03
N HIS A 340 1.74 6.09 -2.78
CA HIS A 340 0.92 6.89 -1.88
C HIS A 340 1.50 8.28 -1.64
N SER A 341 2.80 8.39 -1.42
CA SER A 341 3.46 9.68 -1.16
C SER A 341 3.43 10.59 -2.39
N LEU A 342 3.55 10.01 -3.60
CA LEU A 342 3.35 10.73 -4.84
C LEU A 342 1.89 11.22 -4.95
N GLY A 343 0.91 10.36 -4.65
CA GLY A 343 -0.49 10.74 -4.56
C GLY A 343 -0.73 11.91 -3.58
N LEU A 344 -0.07 11.91 -2.41
CA LEU A 344 -0.18 12.99 -1.43
C LEU A 344 0.37 14.33 -1.93
N ILE A 345 1.51 14.34 -2.62
CA ILE A 345 2.05 15.58 -3.22
C ILE A 345 1.04 16.13 -4.22
N LEU A 346 0.52 15.28 -5.09
CA LEU A 346 -0.42 15.65 -6.14
C LEU A 346 -1.75 16.16 -5.55
N TYR A 347 -2.24 15.49 -4.51
CA TYR A 347 -3.42 15.89 -3.77
C TYR A 347 -3.25 17.29 -3.16
N ARG A 348 -2.11 17.59 -2.52
CA ARG A 348 -1.83 18.93 -1.98
C ARG A 348 -1.73 20.01 -3.07
N GLN A 349 -1.29 19.62 -4.27
CA GLN A 349 -1.24 20.49 -5.44
C GLN A 349 -2.60 20.63 -6.15
N ASN A 350 -3.66 20.00 -5.62
CA ASN A 350 -4.99 19.96 -6.22
C ASN A 350 -5.02 19.30 -7.62
N ARG A 351 -4.10 18.36 -7.87
CA ARG A 351 -4.06 17.48 -9.06
C ARG A 351 -4.77 16.18 -8.72
N LEU A 352 -6.07 16.27 -8.47
CA LEU A 352 -6.84 15.24 -7.76
C LEU A 352 -6.93 13.94 -8.55
N VAL A 353 -7.07 14.02 -9.88
CA VAL A 353 -7.15 12.82 -10.71
C VAL A 353 -5.82 12.09 -10.73
N GLU A 354 -4.70 12.80 -10.84
CA GLU A 354 -3.38 12.15 -10.75
C GLU A 354 -3.17 11.54 -9.37
N ALA A 355 -3.56 12.25 -8.32
CA ALA A 355 -3.49 11.75 -6.96
C ALA A 355 -4.28 10.44 -6.82
N GLU A 356 -5.50 10.41 -7.35
CA GLU A 356 -6.39 9.25 -7.35
C GLU A 356 -5.74 8.04 -8.04
N LEU A 357 -5.05 8.22 -9.17
CA LEU A 357 -4.36 7.12 -9.86
C LEU A 357 -3.22 6.54 -9.04
N TRP A 358 -2.41 7.40 -8.42
CA TRP A 358 -1.32 6.94 -7.57
C TRP A 358 -1.84 6.33 -6.27
N PHE A 359 -2.97 6.80 -5.74
CA PHE A 359 -3.63 6.16 -4.63
C PHE A 359 -4.21 4.80 -5.01
N HIS A 360 -4.80 4.63 -6.20
CA HIS A 360 -5.24 3.32 -6.70
C HIS A 360 -4.07 2.35 -6.79
N SER A 361 -2.97 2.76 -7.43
CA SER A 361 -1.78 1.91 -7.54
C SER A 361 -1.20 1.51 -6.18
N ALA A 362 -1.19 2.43 -5.20
CA ALA A 362 -0.79 2.11 -3.83
C ALA A 362 -1.79 1.18 -3.12
N ALA A 363 -3.09 1.41 -3.28
CA ALA A 363 -4.16 0.63 -2.66
C ALA A 363 -4.21 -0.82 -3.17
N GLU A 364 -3.94 -1.03 -4.46
CA GLU A 364 -3.79 -2.36 -5.08
C GLU A 364 -2.66 -3.15 -4.42
N ASN A 365 -1.60 -2.47 -3.98
CA ASN A 365 -0.50 -3.07 -3.23
C ASN A 365 -0.74 -3.09 -1.70
N GLY A 366 -2.00 -3.03 -1.27
CA GLY A 366 -2.41 -3.21 0.12
C GLY A 366 -2.18 -1.99 1.04
N GLN A 367 -1.91 -0.80 0.49
CA GLN A 367 -1.62 0.39 1.28
C GLN A 367 -2.92 1.00 1.86
N PRO A 368 -3.13 0.97 3.19
CA PRO A 368 -4.41 1.33 3.80
C PRO A 368 -4.70 2.84 3.85
N ASP A 369 -3.67 3.68 3.88
CA ASP A 369 -3.83 5.13 3.81
C ASP A 369 -4.22 5.60 2.40
N ALA A 370 -3.75 4.92 1.35
CA ALA A 370 -4.14 5.19 -0.03
C ALA A 370 -5.62 4.84 -0.23
N MET A 371 -6.06 3.67 0.25
CA MET A 371 -7.50 3.32 0.31
C MET A 371 -8.30 4.39 1.06
N TYR A 372 -7.79 4.88 2.20
CA TYR A 372 -8.44 5.95 2.95
C TYR A 372 -8.54 7.27 2.14
N HIS A 373 -7.51 7.64 1.40
CA HIS A 373 -7.51 8.83 0.54
C HIS A 373 -8.44 8.68 -0.67
N LEU A 374 -8.58 7.48 -1.24
CA LEU A 374 -9.59 7.18 -2.26
C LEU A 374 -11.01 7.33 -1.69
N GLY A 375 -11.23 6.87 -0.46
CA GLY A 375 -12.49 7.08 0.25
C GLY A 375 -12.80 8.56 0.50
N LEU A 376 -11.79 9.39 0.78
CA LEU A 376 -11.95 10.84 0.90
C LEU A 376 -12.34 11.48 -0.43
N LEU A 377 -11.62 11.17 -1.51
CA LEU A 377 -11.91 11.69 -2.85
C LEU A 377 -13.32 11.30 -3.31
N ALA A 378 -13.70 10.03 -3.15
CA ALA A 378 -15.04 9.56 -3.48
C ALA A 378 -16.13 10.27 -2.65
N ALA A 379 -15.90 10.46 -1.34
CA ALA A 379 -16.85 11.15 -0.47
C ALA A 379 -17.01 12.65 -0.81
N GLU A 380 -15.92 13.30 -1.24
CA GLU A 380 -15.95 14.69 -1.74
C GLU A 380 -16.76 14.82 -3.03
N ASN A 381 -16.70 13.80 -3.89
CA ASN A 381 -17.48 13.69 -5.12
C ASN A 381 -18.92 13.18 -4.91
N ASP A 382 -19.35 12.97 -3.66
CA ASP A 382 -20.67 12.42 -3.31
C ASP A 382 -20.92 11.01 -3.89
N ASP A 383 -19.85 10.28 -4.21
CA ASP A 383 -19.91 8.87 -4.62
C ASP A 383 -19.98 7.99 -3.37
N TYR A 384 -21.20 7.72 -2.93
CA TYR A 384 -21.47 6.96 -1.71
C TYR A 384 -20.91 5.53 -1.79
N GLU A 385 -21.11 4.83 -2.90
CA GLU A 385 -20.74 3.42 -3.03
C GLU A 385 -19.22 3.25 -3.06
N ALA A 386 -18.52 4.06 -3.87
CA ALA A 386 -17.06 4.00 -3.91
C ALA A 386 -16.42 4.44 -2.59
N ALA A 387 -16.95 5.48 -1.94
CA ALA A 387 -16.43 5.92 -0.64
C ALA A 387 -16.66 4.87 0.45
N HIS A 388 -17.81 4.18 0.42
CA HIS A 388 -18.13 3.11 1.36
C HIS A 388 -17.14 1.95 1.21
N ASP A 389 -16.94 1.47 -0.03
CA ASP A 389 -15.99 0.39 -0.33
C ASP A 389 -14.57 0.75 0.12
N TRP A 390 -14.07 1.93 -0.29
CA TRP A 390 -12.70 2.33 0.00
C TRP A 390 -12.44 2.52 1.49
N TYR A 391 -13.36 3.13 2.25
CA TYR A 391 -13.20 3.22 3.71
C TYR A 391 -13.32 1.85 4.39
N GLY A 392 -14.18 0.97 3.88
CA GLY A 392 -14.30 -0.41 4.33
C GLY A 392 -12.96 -1.16 4.21
N ARG A 393 -12.38 -1.15 3.01
CA ARG A 393 -11.07 -1.74 2.72
C ARG A 393 -9.96 -1.11 3.55
N ALA A 394 -9.91 0.22 3.65
CA ALA A 394 -8.91 0.90 4.49
C ALA A 394 -8.97 0.45 5.96
N ALA A 395 -10.18 0.28 6.50
CA ALA A 395 -10.38 -0.22 7.86
C ALA A 395 -9.96 -1.69 8.01
N GLU A 396 -10.28 -2.54 7.04
CA GLU A 396 -9.86 -3.95 7.02
C GLU A 396 -8.33 -4.10 6.99
N HIS A 397 -7.64 -3.18 6.30
CA HIS A 397 -6.18 -3.10 6.25
C HIS A 397 -5.57 -2.24 7.39
N GLY A 398 -6.32 -2.01 8.48
CA GLY A 398 -5.78 -1.50 9.74
C GLY A 398 -5.73 0.03 9.89
N ARG A 399 -6.26 0.83 8.95
CA ARG A 399 -6.41 2.29 9.16
C ARG A 399 -7.73 2.61 9.87
N ASN A 400 -7.71 2.40 11.18
CA ASN A 400 -8.85 2.53 12.11
C ASN A 400 -9.65 3.85 11.97
N ASP A 401 -9.00 4.96 11.64
CA ASP A 401 -9.66 6.25 11.38
C ASP A 401 -10.73 6.18 10.27
N ALA A 402 -10.57 5.27 9.30
CA ALA A 402 -11.51 5.06 8.20
C ALA A 402 -12.90 4.64 8.70
N VAL A 403 -12.98 3.91 9.82
CA VAL A 403 -14.25 3.44 10.40
C VAL A 403 -15.15 4.61 10.82
N ASN A 404 -14.57 5.66 11.41
CA ASN A 404 -15.32 6.85 11.78
C ASN A 404 -15.83 7.60 10.54
N ASN A 405 -15.03 7.68 9.48
CA ASN A 405 -15.44 8.35 8.24
C ASN A 405 -16.50 7.55 7.48
N LEU A 406 -16.40 6.23 7.45
CA LEU A 406 -17.44 5.34 6.93
C LEU A 406 -18.77 5.54 7.69
N ALA A 407 -18.71 5.58 9.03
CA ALA A 407 -19.89 5.85 9.85
C ALA A 407 -20.51 7.23 9.56
N ALA A 408 -19.67 8.25 9.33
CA ALA A 408 -20.11 9.59 8.94
C ALA A 408 -20.75 9.61 7.55
N LEU A 409 -20.19 8.85 6.60
CA LEU A 409 -20.72 8.67 5.26
C LEU A 409 -22.12 8.02 5.31
N CYS A 410 -22.27 6.90 6.02
CA CYS A 410 -23.56 6.22 6.22
C CYS A 410 -24.59 7.14 6.88
N HIS A 411 -24.20 7.90 7.93
CA HIS A 411 -25.09 8.86 8.58
C HIS A 411 -25.58 9.96 7.62
N LYS A 412 -24.67 10.53 6.81
CA LYS A 412 -25.02 11.56 5.81
C LYS A 412 -26.05 11.04 4.80
N HIS A 413 -25.97 9.78 4.40
CA HIS A 413 -26.83 9.17 3.38
C HIS A 413 -28.08 8.47 3.94
N GLY A 414 -28.23 8.39 5.27
CA GLY A 414 -29.43 7.88 5.92
C GLY A 414 -29.36 6.42 6.37
N ASP A 415 -28.21 5.77 6.26
CA ASP A 415 -27.98 4.40 6.73
C ASP A 415 -27.66 4.41 8.24
N LEU A 416 -28.66 4.81 9.03
CA LEU A 416 -28.49 5.16 10.44
C LEU A 416 -28.10 3.97 11.33
N ASP A 417 -28.56 2.76 11.01
CA ASP A 417 -28.28 1.55 11.79
C ASP A 417 -26.82 1.10 11.60
N GLU A 418 -26.33 1.16 10.37
CA GLU A 418 -24.93 0.89 10.05
C GLU A 418 -24.01 1.96 10.63
N ALA A 419 -24.37 3.24 10.48
CA ALA A 419 -23.64 4.35 11.07
C ALA A 419 -23.48 4.19 12.59
N ALA A 420 -24.56 3.85 13.32
CA ALA A 420 -24.49 3.62 14.75
C ALA A 420 -23.54 2.46 15.12
N THR A 421 -23.61 1.37 14.37
CA THR A 421 -22.76 0.18 14.57
C THR A 421 -21.28 0.53 14.36
N LEU A 422 -20.97 1.26 13.28
CA LEU A 422 -19.61 1.65 12.94
C LEU A 422 -19.03 2.68 13.93
N TYR A 423 -19.81 3.66 14.39
CA TYR A 423 -19.34 4.58 15.43
C TYR A 423 -19.01 3.85 16.73
N LEU A 424 -19.87 2.90 17.15
CA LEU A 424 -19.60 2.09 18.34
C LEU A 424 -18.33 1.26 18.15
N ARG A 425 -18.15 0.64 16.98
CA ARG A 425 -16.91 -0.10 16.64
C ARG A 425 -15.68 0.81 16.74
N ALA A 426 -15.73 2.01 16.17
CA ALA A 426 -14.61 2.96 16.24
C ALA A 426 -14.26 3.36 17.68
N ILE A 427 -15.27 3.56 18.53
CA ILE A 427 -15.08 3.87 19.96
C ILE A 427 -14.50 2.67 20.72
N GLU A 428 -14.92 1.45 20.40
CA GLU A 428 -14.36 0.23 21.00
C GLU A 428 -12.90 0.01 20.60
N THR A 429 -12.54 0.34 19.35
CA THR A 429 -11.16 0.28 18.85
C THR A 429 -10.27 1.32 19.52
N ASP A 430 -10.72 2.56 19.65
CA ASP A 430 -9.99 3.62 20.37
C ASP A 430 -10.93 4.43 21.27
N VAL A 431 -10.91 4.09 22.55
CA VAL A 431 -11.71 4.77 23.60
C VAL A 431 -11.25 6.20 23.89
N THR A 432 -10.10 6.61 23.38
CA THR A 432 -9.56 7.97 23.54
C THR A 432 -9.90 8.88 22.35
N ASP A 433 -10.43 8.33 21.25
CA ASP A 433 -10.91 9.12 20.13
C ASP A 433 -12.30 9.70 20.41
N SER A 434 -12.35 11.02 20.58
CA SER A 434 -13.59 11.74 20.83
C SER A 434 -14.45 11.95 19.58
N ARG A 435 -13.90 11.81 18.36
CA ARG A 435 -14.59 12.06 17.08
C ARG A 435 -15.81 11.15 16.88
N PRO A 436 -15.69 9.81 16.95
CA PRO A 436 -16.85 8.93 16.77
C PRO A 436 -17.89 9.09 17.89
N MET A 437 -17.47 9.44 19.12
CA MET A 437 -18.40 9.76 20.21
C MET A 437 -19.22 11.01 19.90
N PHE A 438 -18.57 12.07 19.42
CA PHE A 438 -19.25 13.31 19.04
C PHE A 438 -20.25 13.07 17.90
N ASN A 439 -19.82 12.32 16.88
CA ASN A 439 -20.62 12.02 15.70
C ASN A 439 -21.80 11.09 16.01
N LEU A 440 -21.62 10.09 16.89
CA LEU A 440 -22.71 9.27 17.39
C LEU A 440 -23.74 10.13 18.15
N GLY A 441 -23.29 11.12 18.92
CA GLY A 441 -24.18 12.10 19.53
C GLY A 441 -24.98 12.91 18.50
N LEU A 442 -24.37 13.31 17.37
CA LEU A 442 -25.10 13.96 16.26
C LEU A 442 -26.16 13.03 15.64
N LEU A 443 -25.85 11.73 15.49
CA LEU A 443 -26.78 10.71 14.99
C LEU A 443 -27.99 10.53 15.91
N HIS A 444 -27.76 10.42 17.22
CA HIS A 444 -28.86 10.35 18.18
C HIS A 444 -29.73 11.62 18.15
N TYR A 445 -29.09 12.79 18.03
CA TYR A 445 -29.79 14.07 17.97
C TYR A 445 -30.66 14.21 16.72
N SER A 446 -30.21 13.74 15.55
CA SER A 446 -30.99 13.77 14.31
C SER A 446 -32.24 12.87 14.36
N GLN A 447 -32.27 11.92 15.30
CA GLN A 447 -33.40 11.03 15.58
C GLN A 447 -34.24 11.48 16.79
N ASP A 448 -34.12 12.74 17.23
CA ASP A 448 -34.79 13.31 18.40
C ASP A 448 -34.46 12.61 19.74
N ARG A 449 -33.37 11.82 19.80
CA ARG A 449 -32.90 11.13 21.01
C ARG A 449 -31.92 12.01 21.79
N VAL A 450 -32.44 13.12 22.32
CA VAL A 450 -31.64 14.19 22.94
C VAL A 450 -30.83 13.72 24.15
N ASP A 451 -31.38 12.84 24.99
CA ASP A 451 -30.68 12.34 26.18
C ASP A 451 -29.50 11.42 25.81
N ASP A 452 -29.68 10.56 24.81
CA ASP A 452 -28.62 9.70 24.27
C ASP A 452 -27.52 10.56 23.63
N ALA A 453 -27.91 11.59 22.85
CA ALA A 453 -26.98 12.54 22.25
C ALA A 453 -26.13 13.24 23.31
N ALA A 454 -26.76 13.77 24.36
CA ALA A 454 -26.07 14.43 25.46
C ALA A 454 -25.15 13.47 26.24
N ALA A 455 -25.51 12.19 26.38
CA ALA A 455 -24.64 11.19 27.01
C ALA A 455 -23.33 11.01 26.24
N TRP A 456 -23.41 10.89 24.91
CA TRP A 456 -22.23 10.76 24.06
C TRP A 456 -21.38 12.04 24.00
N TRP A 457 -22.03 13.21 23.89
CA TRP A 457 -21.28 14.47 23.92
C TRP A 457 -20.57 14.73 25.25
N ARG A 458 -21.09 14.26 26.39
CA ARG A 458 -20.35 14.34 27.65
C ARG A 458 -19.07 13.51 27.63
N ARG A 459 -19.13 12.31 27.05
CA ARG A 459 -17.94 11.45 26.88
C ARG A 459 -16.91 12.11 25.98
N ALA A 460 -17.34 12.66 24.84
CA ALA A 460 -16.45 13.39 23.93
C ALA A 460 -15.85 14.65 24.59
N ALA A 461 -16.66 15.43 25.32
CA ALA A 461 -16.20 16.62 26.05
C ALA A 461 -15.20 16.29 27.16
N ALA A 462 -15.37 15.17 27.86
CA ALA A 462 -14.40 14.70 28.86
C ALA A 462 -13.01 14.39 28.26
N LEU A 463 -12.94 14.16 26.95
CA LEU A 463 -11.71 13.99 26.17
C LEU A 463 -11.22 15.31 25.52
N GLY A 464 -11.83 16.45 25.87
CA GLY A 464 -11.45 17.78 25.37
C GLY A 464 -12.09 18.18 24.04
N ASN A 465 -13.18 17.52 23.60
CA ASN A 465 -13.86 17.89 22.37
C ASN A 465 -14.72 19.15 22.53
N GLU A 466 -14.19 20.30 22.10
CA GLU A 466 -14.85 21.61 22.22
C GLU A 466 -16.21 21.68 21.48
N ALA A 467 -16.36 20.97 20.36
CA ALA A 467 -17.63 20.94 19.63
C ALA A 467 -18.73 20.22 20.43
N ALA A 468 -18.37 19.17 21.15
CA ALA A 468 -19.28 18.47 22.06
C ALA A 468 -19.70 19.35 23.25
N GLU A 469 -18.76 20.11 23.83
CA GLU A 469 -19.05 21.09 24.88
C GLU A 469 -20.04 22.16 24.41
N ALA A 470 -19.82 22.69 23.20
CA ALA A 470 -20.71 23.69 22.61
C ALA A 470 -22.13 23.14 22.39
N LYS A 471 -22.25 21.88 21.92
CA LYS A 471 -23.55 21.21 21.77
C LYS A 471 -24.25 21.04 23.11
N LEU A 472 -23.54 20.59 24.14
CA LEU A 472 -24.04 20.44 25.51
C LEU A 472 -24.52 21.77 26.11
N ALA A 473 -23.73 22.84 25.96
CA ALA A 473 -24.12 24.17 26.40
C ALA A 473 -25.41 24.67 25.70
N SER A 474 -25.58 24.37 24.42
CA SER A 474 -26.79 24.73 23.66
C SER A 474 -28.06 24.01 24.15
N LEU A 475 -27.92 22.82 24.75
CA LEU A 475 -29.01 22.09 25.40
C LEU A 475 -29.28 22.56 26.84
N GLY A 476 -28.49 23.49 27.37
CA GLY A 476 -28.54 23.88 28.78
C GLY A 476 -28.02 22.79 29.74
N GLN A 477 -27.28 21.80 29.22
CA GLN A 477 -26.69 20.71 29.99
C GLN A 477 -25.17 20.87 29.98
N GLY A 478 -24.57 21.53 30.99
CA GLY A 478 -23.11 21.67 31.08
C GLY A 478 -22.39 20.32 31.29
N PRO A 479 -21.06 20.26 31.08
CA PRO A 479 -20.27 19.08 31.43
C PRO A 479 -20.48 18.76 32.91
N ALA A 480 -20.70 17.49 33.22
CA ALA A 480 -20.86 17.07 34.61
C ALA A 480 -19.49 17.16 35.29
N ASP A 481 -19.34 18.07 36.24
CA ASP A 481 -18.16 18.13 37.12
C ASP A 481 -18.02 16.78 37.86
N GLY A 482 -16.91 16.06 37.64
CA GLY A 482 -16.57 14.84 38.37
C GLY A 482 -15.49 13.99 37.72
#